data_AF-A0A529ZYJ7-F1
#
_entry.id   AF-A0A529ZYJ7-F1
#
_cell.length_a   1.000
_cell.length_b   1.000
_cell.length_c   1.000
_cell.angle_alpha   90.00
_cell.angle_beta   90.00
_cell.angle_gamma   90.00
#
_symmetry.space_group_name_H-M   'P 1'
#
loop_
_entity.id
_entity.type
_entity.pdbx_description
1 polymer ?
#
loop_
_entity_poly.entity_id
_entity_poly.type
_entity_poly.pdbx_seq_one_letter_code
_entity_poly.pdbx_strand_id
1 'polypeptide(L)'
;ITWKDGTLPPASIARISVFDSANARLYVDKQNRIGFLPAAIALLESHGRHRTELEADFREEIKAIEKNLKTPLPSGYTAAGAVVKLLARLEIKSKDVMPSAAEIKNLAALSEQDMADLAGLEQALASDPSTMATKRRRAKAALEKLLTASEQIDAALSAAALEIYRNLYATADSTAQAAQLAASGAFATMPLSGVGLSPWRYMFDHARAYLASVTGIDHQHLPDQEGDRCMLCQEPMTADAAGRIQSFNDFVTGAANKAAQVASIAHEEALRQIKGLTIATGEAVEAALGEFGDLSAARKAMVALISAYYVEAGKRRDAIVVAAALSEYAAFPQLAAPVASKLRTEAEALEAEALTDDKA
;
A
#
# COMPACT_ATOMS: atom_id res chain seq x y z
N ILE A 1 -36.85 40.78 -78.93
CA ILE A 1 -35.41 41.03 -79.16
C ILE A 1 -34.96 40.05 -80.23
N THR A 2 -34.49 40.53 -81.38
CA THR A 2 -34.04 39.67 -82.47
C THR A 2 -32.51 39.62 -82.42
N TRP A 3 -31.95 38.59 -81.77
CA TRP A 3 -30.50 38.37 -81.69
C TRP A 3 -30.10 37.31 -82.71
N LYS A 4 -28.94 37.48 -83.35
CA LYS A 4 -28.42 36.62 -84.41
C LYS A 4 -27.14 35.94 -83.92
N ASP A 5 -27.09 34.63 -84.07
CA ASP A 5 -25.99 33.80 -83.58
C ASP A 5 -24.62 34.22 -84.15
N GLY A 6 -23.57 34.14 -83.32
CA GLY A 6 -22.22 34.59 -83.63
C GLY A 6 -21.91 36.08 -83.37
N THR A 7 -22.89 36.87 -82.88
CA THR A 7 -22.67 38.27 -82.46
C THR A 7 -22.78 38.43 -80.95
N LEU A 8 -22.06 39.41 -80.37
CA LEU A 8 -22.05 39.67 -78.93
C LEU A 8 -23.50 39.80 -78.40
N PRO A 9 -23.89 39.00 -77.39
CA PRO A 9 -25.26 38.94 -76.92
C PRO A 9 -25.69 40.30 -76.33
N PRO A 10 -26.93 40.76 -76.61
CA PRO A 10 -27.49 41.96 -76.00
C PRO A 10 -27.37 41.92 -74.47
N ALA A 11 -27.04 43.07 -73.85
CA ALA A 11 -26.76 43.17 -72.42
C ALA A 11 -27.89 42.62 -71.52
N SER A 12 -29.14 42.63 -71.99
CA SER A 12 -30.31 42.10 -71.30
C SER A 12 -30.34 40.56 -71.18
N ILE A 13 -29.65 39.83 -72.05
CA ILE A 13 -29.59 38.35 -72.03
C ILE A 13 -28.18 37.81 -71.79
N ALA A 14 -27.15 38.67 -71.74
CA ALA A 14 -25.76 38.29 -71.46
C ALA A 14 -25.53 37.65 -70.08
N ARG A 15 -26.52 37.68 -69.16
CA ARG A 15 -26.46 37.03 -67.84
C ARG A 15 -27.18 35.68 -67.78
N ILE A 16 -27.78 35.23 -68.88
CA ILE A 16 -28.52 33.96 -68.92
C ILE A 16 -27.58 32.87 -69.42
N SER A 17 -27.18 31.96 -68.54
CA SER A 17 -26.44 30.75 -68.91
C SER A 17 -27.43 29.60 -69.12
N VAL A 18 -27.39 28.96 -70.28
CA VAL A 18 -28.25 27.81 -70.60
C VAL A 18 -27.51 26.52 -70.29
N PHE A 19 -28.11 25.65 -69.49
CA PHE A 19 -27.54 24.35 -69.14
C PHE A 19 -27.96 23.30 -70.18
N ASP A 20 -26.99 22.69 -70.86
CA ASP A 20 -27.21 21.56 -71.76
C ASP A 20 -26.28 20.38 -71.43
N SER A 21 -26.51 19.25 -72.09
CA SER A 21 -25.73 18.03 -71.91
C SER A 21 -24.26 18.17 -72.33
N ALA A 22 -23.94 19.11 -73.23
CA ALA A 22 -22.56 19.39 -73.64
C ALA A 22 -21.76 20.14 -72.56
N ASN A 23 -22.42 21.00 -71.78
CA ASN A 23 -21.81 21.78 -70.69
C ASN A 23 -21.94 21.13 -69.30
N ALA A 24 -22.65 20.00 -69.18
CA ALA A 24 -22.91 19.31 -67.91
C ALA A 24 -21.64 18.92 -67.14
N ARG A 25 -20.56 18.54 -67.84
CA ARG A 25 -19.26 18.21 -67.20
C ARG A 25 -18.64 19.39 -66.46
N LEU A 26 -18.86 20.63 -66.93
CA LEU A 26 -18.27 21.84 -66.36
C LEU A 26 -18.83 22.17 -64.96
N TYR A 27 -20.00 21.63 -64.61
CA TYR A 27 -20.65 21.78 -63.30
C TYR A 27 -20.43 20.59 -62.35
N VAL A 28 -19.98 19.45 -62.87
CA VAL A 28 -19.81 18.20 -62.10
C VAL A 28 -18.33 17.94 -61.78
N ASP A 29 -17.40 18.51 -62.54
CA ASP A 29 -15.96 18.32 -62.31
C ASP A 29 -15.42 19.24 -61.22
N LYS A 30 -14.75 18.66 -60.21
CA LYS A 30 -14.39 19.30 -58.92
C LYS A 30 -13.40 20.48 -59.02
N GLN A 31 -12.91 20.81 -60.22
CA GLN A 31 -11.93 21.88 -60.43
C GLN A 31 -12.55 23.25 -60.72
N ASN A 32 -13.86 23.34 -60.98
CA ASN A 32 -14.57 24.61 -61.10
C ASN A 32 -15.53 24.80 -59.93
N ARG A 33 -15.09 25.55 -58.89
CA ARG A 33 -15.99 26.00 -57.81
C ARG A 33 -16.91 27.11 -58.34
N ILE A 34 -17.94 26.74 -59.08
CA ILE A 34 -19.03 27.65 -59.46
C ILE A 34 -19.98 27.75 -58.26
N GLY A 35 -20.13 28.97 -57.72
CA GLY A 35 -20.90 29.27 -56.50
C GLY A 35 -22.43 29.17 -56.62
N PHE A 36 -22.95 28.47 -57.63
CA PHE A 36 -24.39 28.23 -57.77
C PHE A 36 -24.65 26.84 -58.34
N LEU A 37 -24.97 25.90 -57.45
CA LEU A 37 -25.41 24.55 -57.81
C LEU A 37 -26.93 24.58 -58.04
N PRO A 38 -27.42 24.21 -59.24
CA PRO A 38 -28.85 24.14 -59.50
C PRO A 38 -29.55 23.21 -58.50
N ALA A 39 -30.73 23.60 -58.01
CA ALA A 39 -31.46 22.88 -56.96
C ALA A 39 -31.69 21.39 -57.27
N ALA A 40 -31.85 21.04 -58.54
CA ALA A 40 -32.01 19.64 -58.99
C ALA A 40 -30.76 18.79 -58.75
N ILE A 41 -29.55 19.35 -58.86
CA ILE A 41 -28.28 18.63 -58.62
C ILE A 41 -28.01 18.55 -57.10
N ALA A 42 -28.32 19.61 -56.35
CA ALA A 42 -28.23 19.60 -54.88
C ALA A 42 -29.12 18.51 -54.26
N LEU A 43 -30.28 18.23 -54.86
CA LEU A 43 -31.16 17.12 -54.45
C LEU A 43 -30.48 15.76 -54.63
N LEU A 44 -29.77 15.55 -55.74
CA LEU A 44 -29.06 14.29 -56.01
C LEU A 44 -27.86 14.08 -55.06
N GLU A 45 -27.11 15.15 -54.76
CA GLU A 45 -26.03 15.11 -53.77
C GLU A 45 -26.57 14.80 -52.36
N SER A 46 -27.66 15.47 -51.97
CA SER A 46 -28.35 15.21 -50.70
C SER A 46 -28.84 13.77 -50.62
N HIS A 47 -29.43 13.24 -51.69
CA HIS A 47 -29.86 11.83 -51.75
C HIS A 47 -28.67 10.86 -51.61
N GLY A 48 -27.56 11.13 -52.30
CA GLY A 48 -26.32 10.34 -52.16
C GLY A 48 -25.81 10.33 -50.74
N ARG A 49 -25.76 11.50 -50.07
CA ARG A 49 -25.34 11.63 -48.67
C ARG A 49 -26.24 10.84 -47.72
N HIS A 50 -27.56 11.04 -47.77
CA HIS A 50 -28.49 10.33 -46.89
C HIS A 50 -28.47 8.81 -47.11
N ARG A 51 -28.24 8.35 -48.35
CA ARG A 51 -28.04 6.92 -48.62
C ARG A 51 -26.80 6.38 -47.91
N THR A 52 -25.68 7.10 -47.96
CA THR A 52 -24.44 6.68 -47.27
C THR A 52 -24.60 6.70 -45.77
N GLU A 53 -25.30 7.70 -45.21
CA GLU A 53 -25.63 7.75 -43.78
C GLU A 53 -26.48 6.55 -43.36
N LEU A 54 -27.57 6.25 -44.08
CA LEU A 54 -28.41 5.08 -43.83
C LEU A 54 -27.64 3.76 -43.98
N GLU A 55 -26.77 3.64 -44.99
CA GLU A 55 -25.94 2.45 -45.16
C GLU A 55 -24.99 2.25 -43.98
N ALA A 56 -24.40 3.32 -43.45
CA ALA A 56 -23.53 3.25 -42.28
C ALA A 56 -24.31 2.80 -41.03
N ASP A 57 -25.49 3.38 -40.80
CA ASP A 57 -26.35 3.03 -39.67
C ASP A 57 -26.78 1.56 -39.72
N PHE A 58 -27.26 1.09 -40.87
CA PHE A 58 -27.62 -0.32 -41.04
C PHE A 58 -26.42 -1.25 -40.89
N ARG A 59 -25.22 -0.84 -41.32
CA ARG A 59 -24.01 -1.65 -41.17
C ARG A 59 -23.62 -1.83 -39.71
N GLU A 60 -23.73 -0.79 -38.89
CA GLU A 60 -23.49 -0.90 -37.44
C GLU A 60 -24.59 -1.70 -36.75
N GLU A 61 -25.85 -1.55 -37.15
CA GLU A 61 -26.96 -2.37 -36.63
C GLU A 61 -26.77 -3.86 -36.96
N ILE A 62 -26.44 -4.21 -38.21
CA ILE A 62 -26.12 -5.57 -38.64
C ILE A 62 -24.97 -6.13 -37.80
N LYS A 63 -23.89 -5.35 -37.61
CA LYS A 63 -22.73 -5.78 -36.83
C LYS A 63 -23.08 -6.05 -35.36
N ALA A 64 -23.93 -5.22 -34.75
CA ALA A 64 -24.40 -5.42 -33.38
C ALA A 64 -25.28 -6.68 -33.26
N ILE A 65 -26.20 -6.91 -34.20
CA ILE A 65 -27.04 -8.10 -34.25
C ILE A 65 -26.20 -9.35 -34.47
N GLU A 66 -25.27 -9.34 -35.43
CA GLU A 66 -24.37 -10.46 -35.70
C GLU A 66 -23.53 -10.84 -34.47
N LYS A 67 -23.04 -9.86 -33.72
CA LYS A 67 -22.30 -10.12 -32.47
C LYS A 67 -23.15 -10.90 -31.48
N ASN A 68 -24.42 -10.51 -31.31
CA ASN A 68 -25.34 -11.20 -30.40
C ASN A 68 -25.66 -12.61 -30.90
N LEU A 69 -25.94 -12.78 -32.19
CA LEU A 69 -26.24 -14.08 -32.81
C LEU A 69 -25.05 -15.06 -32.81
N LYS A 70 -23.82 -14.56 -32.87
CA LYS A 70 -22.59 -15.37 -32.81
C LYS A 70 -22.17 -15.76 -31.39
N THR A 71 -22.94 -15.37 -30.36
CA THR A 71 -22.65 -15.78 -28.99
C THR A 71 -22.83 -17.29 -28.88
N PRO A 72 -21.79 -18.06 -28.51
CA PRO A 72 -21.90 -19.50 -28.38
C PRO A 72 -22.90 -19.84 -27.28
N LEU A 73 -23.79 -20.79 -27.57
CA LEU A 73 -24.72 -21.30 -26.58
C LEU A 73 -23.94 -22.01 -25.46
N PRO A 74 -24.42 -21.94 -24.20
CA PRO A 74 -23.77 -22.59 -23.07
C PRO A 74 -23.65 -24.11 -23.30
N SER A 75 -22.57 -24.69 -22.79
CA SER A 75 -22.25 -26.11 -22.89
C SER A 75 -22.18 -26.76 -21.49
N GLY A 76 -21.97 -28.07 -21.43
CA GLY A 76 -21.86 -28.80 -20.15
C GLY A 76 -23.18 -29.33 -19.59
N TYR A 77 -24.27 -29.27 -20.36
CA TYR A 77 -25.55 -29.88 -19.99
C TYR A 77 -25.53 -31.41 -20.19
N THR A 78 -26.38 -32.11 -19.44
CA THR A 78 -26.56 -33.57 -19.55
C THR A 78 -26.90 -33.99 -20.97
N ALA A 79 -26.18 -34.99 -21.50
CA ALA A 79 -26.43 -35.55 -22.81
C ALA A 79 -27.90 -36.02 -22.94
N ALA A 80 -28.55 -35.64 -24.04
CA ALA A 80 -29.98 -35.91 -24.31
C ALA A 80 -31.00 -35.28 -23.32
N GLY A 81 -30.58 -34.37 -22.45
CA GLY A 81 -31.46 -33.62 -21.55
C GLY A 81 -32.38 -32.64 -22.27
N ALA A 82 -33.43 -32.18 -21.57
CA ALA A 82 -34.42 -31.24 -22.13
C ALA A 82 -33.78 -29.92 -22.60
N VAL A 83 -32.78 -29.42 -21.88
CA VAL A 83 -32.02 -28.21 -22.25
C VAL A 83 -31.23 -28.43 -23.54
N VAL A 84 -30.51 -29.55 -23.68
CA VAL A 84 -29.76 -29.86 -24.92
C VAL A 84 -30.69 -29.99 -26.12
N LYS A 85 -31.86 -30.64 -25.96
CA LYS A 85 -32.88 -30.74 -27.00
C LYS A 85 -33.45 -29.36 -27.38
N LEU A 86 -33.63 -28.47 -26.40
CA LEU A 86 -34.07 -27.10 -26.65
C LEU A 86 -32.99 -26.29 -27.38
N LEU A 87 -31.73 -26.37 -26.93
CA LEU A 87 -30.61 -25.67 -27.56
C LEU A 87 -30.38 -26.11 -29.01
N ALA A 88 -30.55 -27.40 -29.31
CA ALA A 88 -30.48 -27.91 -30.69
C ALA A 88 -31.55 -27.32 -31.62
N ARG A 89 -32.71 -26.92 -31.08
CA ARG A 89 -33.78 -26.21 -31.82
C ARG A 89 -33.50 -24.72 -32.00
N LEU A 90 -32.54 -24.15 -31.27
CA LEU A 90 -32.09 -22.76 -31.42
C LEU A 90 -30.95 -22.61 -32.43
N GLU A 91 -30.37 -23.71 -32.91
CA GLU A 91 -29.35 -23.66 -33.95
C GLU A 91 -29.92 -23.16 -35.28
N ILE A 92 -29.17 -22.27 -35.94
CA ILE A 92 -29.57 -21.63 -37.21
C ILE A 92 -29.92 -22.65 -38.30
N LYS A 93 -29.31 -23.85 -38.28
CA LYS A 93 -29.51 -24.90 -39.28
C LYS A 93 -30.60 -25.91 -38.89
N SER A 94 -31.22 -25.76 -37.72
CA SER A 94 -32.24 -26.68 -37.25
C SER A 94 -33.49 -26.60 -38.14
N LYS A 95 -34.11 -27.76 -38.39
CA LYS A 95 -35.39 -27.86 -39.12
C LYS A 95 -36.59 -27.99 -38.18
N ASP A 96 -36.31 -28.07 -36.88
CA ASP A 96 -37.34 -28.20 -35.85
C ASP A 96 -37.99 -26.86 -35.54
N VAL A 97 -39.16 -26.91 -34.92
CA VAL A 97 -39.90 -25.68 -34.53
C VAL A 97 -39.11 -24.90 -33.49
N MET A 98 -38.89 -23.60 -33.76
CA MET A 98 -38.19 -22.70 -32.85
C MET A 98 -38.86 -22.68 -31.47
N PRO A 99 -38.10 -22.79 -30.36
CA PRO A 99 -38.66 -22.75 -29.01
C PRO A 99 -39.33 -21.41 -28.72
N SER A 100 -40.48 -21.48 -28.05
CA SER A 100 -41.17 -20.30 -27.51
C SER A 100 -40.43 -19.73 -26.29
N ALA A 101 -40.64 -18.44 -26.02
CA ALA A 101 -40.12 -17.80 -24.81
C ALA A 101 -40.60 -18.48 -23.51
N ALA A 102 -41.79 -19.08 -23.53
CA ALA A 102 -42.34 -19.81 -22.39
C ALA A 102 -41.60 -21.13 -22.14
N GLU A 103 -41.28 -21.90 -23.19
CA GLU A 103 -40.48 -23.13 -23.07
C GLU A 103 -39.10 -22.85 -22.48
N ILE A 104 -38.44 -21.78 -22.93
CA ILE A 104 -37.13 -21.36 -22.42
C ILE A 104 -37.22 -21.00 -20.94
N LYS A 105 -38.20 -20.18 -20.55
CA LYS A 105 -38.39 -19.77 -19.15
C LYS A 105 -38.69 -20.94 -18.24
N ASN A 106 -39.51 -21.89 -18.69
CA ASN A 106 -39.85 -23.06 -17.90
C ASN A 106 -38.64 -23.97 -17.63
N LEU A 107 -37.75 -24.16 -18.61
CA LEU A 107 -36.51 -24.92 -18.41
C LEU A 107 -35.41 -24.13 -17.65
N ALA A 108 -35.54 -22.81 -17.56
CA ALA A 108 -34.62 -21.95 -16.80
C ALA A 108 -35.08 -21.71 -15.35
N ALA A 109 -36.31 -22.07 -15.01
CA ALA A 109 -36.83 -21.91 -13.65
C ALA A 109 -36.26 -23.00 -12.73
N LEU A 110 -35.63 -22.57 -11.65
CA LEU A 110 -35.25 -23.47 -10.55
C LEU A 110 -36.48 -23.74 -9.68
N SER A 111 -36.75 -25.00 -9.40
CA SER A 111 -37.78 -25.39 -8.44
C SER A 111 -37.32 -25.14 -7.00
N GLU A 112 -38.25 -25.18 -6.05
CA GLU A 112 -37.89 -25.13 -4.62
C GLU A 112 -36.97 -26.29 -4.23
N GLN A 113 -37.12 -27.46 -4.87
CA GLN A 113 -36.23 -28.60 -4.67
C GLN A 113 -34.81 -28.30 -5.18
N ASP A 114 -34.67 -27.71 -6.37
CA ASP A 114 -33.35 -27.35 -6.91
C ASP A 114 -32.64 -26.31 -6.03
N MET A 115 -33.41 -25.37 -5.46
CA MET A 115 -32.89 -24.38 -4.51
C MET A 115 -32.47 -25.03 -3.18
N ALA A 116 -33.21 -26.03 -2.70
CA ALA A 116 -32.85 -26.80 -1.51
C ALA A 116 -31.61 -27.67 -1.76
N ASP A 117 -31.51 -28.31 -2.93
CA ASP A 117 -30.36 -29.12 -3.34
C ASP A 117 -29.10 -28.25 -3.49
N LEU A 118 -29.23 -27.04 -4.06
CA LEU A 118 -28.15 -26.05 -4.13
C LEU A 118 -27.66 -25.67 -2.72
N ALA A 119 -28.56 -25.33 -1.81
CA ALA A 119 -28.21 -25.00 -0.43
C ALA A 119 -27.53 -26.19 0.29
N GLY A 120 -27.98 -27.42 0.03
CA GLY A 120 -27.37 -28.64 0.54
C GLY A 120 -25.97 -28.88 -0.03
N LEU A 121 -25.75 -28.64 -1.32
CA LEU A 121 -24.45 -28.73 -1.98
C LEU A 121 -23.47 -27.67 -1.46
N GLU A 122 -23.93 -26.44 -1.25
CA GLU A 122 -23.13 -25.37 -0.65
C GLU A 122 -22.68 -25.74 0.78
N GLN A 123 -23.58 -26.34 1.58
CA GLN A 123 -23.23 -26.87 2.90
C GLN A 123 -22.22 -28.01 2.80
N ALA A 124 -22.46 -28.98 1.91
CA ALA A 124 -21.57 -30.14 1.72
C ALA A 124 -20.16 -29.72 1.28
N LEU A 125 -20.06 -28.77 0.33
CA LEU A 125 -18.81 -28.17 -0.13
C LEU A 125 -18.13 -27.34 0.97
N ALA A 126 -18.89 -26.62 1.79
CA ALA A 126 -18.33 -25.88 2.92
C ALA A 126 -17.76 -26.82 4.00
N SER A 127 -18.30 -28.03 4.11
CA SER A 127 -17.85 -29.12 5.00
C SER A 127 -16.89 -30.11 4.35
N ASP A 128 -16.51 -29.91 3.09
CA ASP A 128 -15.56 -30.79 2.40
C ASP A 128 -14.23 -30.83 3.18
N PRO A 129 -13.72 -32.01 3.56
CA PRO A 129 -12.54 -32.12 4.42
C PRO A 129 -11.32 -31.40 3.83
N SER A 130 -11.11 -31.46 2.51
CA SER A 130 -9.98 -30.77 1.86
C SER A 130 -10.08 -29.24 1.97
N THR A 131 -11.30 -28.71 1.87
CA THR A 131 -11.60 -27.29 2.03
C THR A 131 -11.41 -26.84 3.48
N MET A 132 -11.84 -27.66 4.44
CA MET A 132 -11.66 -27.39 5.87
C MET A 132 -10.19 -27.43 6.29
N ALA A 133 -9.42 -28.41 5.81
CA ALA A 133 -7.98 -28.49 6.03
C ALA A 133 -7.27 -27.22 5.51
N THR A 134 -7.66 -26.74 4.33
CA THR A 134 -7.11 -25.52 3.73
C THR A 134 -7.46 -24.26 4.53
N LYS A 135 -8.70 -24.15 5.03
CA LYS A 135 -9.10 -23.04 5.93
C LYS A 135 -8.30 -23.07 7.23
N ARG A 136 -8.16 -24.23 7.88
CA ARG A 136 -7.40 -24.39 9.12
C ARG A 136 -5.92 -24.02 8.96
N ARG A 137 -5.30 -24.41 7.84
CA ARG A 137 -3.91 -24.03 7.52
C ARG A 137 -3.73 -22.53 7.28
N ARG A 138 -4.68 -21.87 6.62
CA ARG A 138 -4.68 -20.40 6.47
C ARG A 138 -4.82 -19.70 7.82
N ALA A 139 -5.75 -20.14 8.65
CA ALA A 139 -5.92 -19.65 10.02
C ALA A 139 -4.64 -19.84 10.85
N LYS A 140 -3.99 -21.00 10.76
CA LYS A 140 -2.70 -21.28 11.41
C LYS A 140 -1.62 -20.28 10.97
N ALA A 141 -1.45 -20.07 9.67
CA ALA A 141 -0.46 -19.14 9.15
C ALA A 141 -0.71 -17.69 9.62
N ALA A 142 -1.97 -17.30 9.82
CA ALA A 142 -2.31 -16.01 10.42
C ALA A 142 -1.92 -15.94 11.92
N LEU A 143 -2.18 -17.00 12.69
CA LEU A 143 -1.76 -17.09 14.09
C LEU A 143 -0.23 -17.06 14.24
N GLU A 144 0.53 -17.75 13.39
CA GLU A 144 2.00 -17.79 13.44
C GLU A 144 2.64 -16.41 13.18
N LYS A 145 2.04 -15.62 12.27
CA LYS A 145 2.46 -14.23 12.04
C LYS A 145 2.25 -13.37 13.29
N LEU A 146 1.08 -13.49 13.92
CA LEU A 146 0.78 -12.76 15.16
C LEU A 146 1.57 -13.29 16.36
N LEU A 147 1.94 -14.57 16.37
CA LEU A 147 2.80 -15.15 17.40
C LEU A 147 4.16 -14.45 17.43
N THR A 148 4.83 -14.39 16.27
CA THR A 148 6.13 -13.71 16.15
C THR A 148 6.03 -12.24 16.59
N ALA A 149 4.98 -11.54 16.15
CA ALA A 149 4.76 -10.14 16.55
C ALA A 149 4.46 -10.00 18.05
N SER A 150 3.69 -10.91 18.64
CA SER A 150 3.38 -10.91 20.08
C SER A 150 4.62 -11.18 20.93
N GLU A 151 5.51 -12.08 20.49
CA GLU A 151 6.79 -12.34 21.19
C GLU A 151 7.70 -11.10 21.19
N GLN A 152 7.74 -10.35 20.08
CA GLN A 152 8.47 -9.08 20.01
C GLN A 152 7.86 -8.02 20.93
N ILE A 153 6.54 -7.93 20.98
CA ILE A 153 5.82 -7.04 21.90
C ILE A 153 6.13 -7.41 23.35
N ASP A 154 6.04 -8.69 23.72
CA ASP A 154 6.31 -9.16 25.08
C ASP A 154 7.76 -8.90 25.50
N ALA A 155 8.72 -9.15 24.60
CA ALA A 155 10.14 -8.90 24.86
C ALA A 155 10.45 -7.43 25.14
N ALA A 156 9.75 -6.50 24.49
CA ALA A 156 10.01 -5.07 24.60
C ALA A 156 9.09 -4.33 25.59
N LEU A 157 7.85 -4.78 25.77
CA LEU A 157 6.79 -4.09 26.51
C LEU A 157 6.26 -4.86 27.72
N SER A 158 6.83 -6.02 28.08
CA SER A 158 6.48 -6.70 29.34
C SER A 158 6.80 -5.83 30.55
N ALA A 159 6.21 -6.15 31.71
CA ALA A 159 6.52 -5.45 32.96
C ALA A 159 8.02 -5.51 33.29
N ALA A 160 8.66 -6.67 33.09
CA ALA A 160 10.10 -6.81 33.30
C ALA A 160 10.93 -5.97 32.33
N ALA A 161 10.57 -5.95 31.04
CA ALA A 161 11.24 -5.12 30.04
C ALA A 161 11.11 -3.62 30.37
N LEU A 162 9.97 -3.17 30.87
CA LEU A 162 9.79 -1.78 31.28
C LEU A 162 10.56 -1.41 32.54
N GLU A 163 10.70 -2.31 33.51
CA GLU A 163 11.57 -2.06 34.66
C GLU A 163 13.04 -1.94 34.24
N ILE A 164 13.50 -2.77 33.29
CA ILE A 164 14.83 -2.62 32.69
C ILE A 164 14.96 -1.26 32.00
N TYR A 165 13.98 -0.87 31.19
CA TYR A 165 13.97 0.41 30.50
C TYR A 165 14.02 1.61 31.46
N ARG A 166 13.25 1.57 32.54
CA ARG A 166 13.26 2.61 33.61
C ARG A 166 14.62 2.68 34.30
N ASN A 167 15.25 1.54 34.57
CA ASN A 167 16.59 1.50 35.15
C ASN A 167 17.66 2.06 34.21
N LEU A 168 17.54 1.80 32.90
CA LEU A 168 18.42 2.41 31.90
C LEU A 168 18.28 3.93 31.89
N TYR A 169 17.04 4.45 31.93
CA TYR A 169 16.81 5.88 32.04
C TYR A 169 17.40 6.48 33.33
N ALA A 170 17.11 5.89 34.50
CA ALA A 170 17.62 6.37 35.78
C ALA A 170 19.16 6.32 35.85
N THR A 171 19.77 5.31 35.23
CA THR A 171 21.23 5.21 35.09
C THR A 171 21.78 6.30 34.18
N ALA A 172 21.14 6.55 33.04
CA ALA A 172 21.54 7.62 32.11
C ALA A 172 21.44 9.00 32.78
N ASP A 173 20.34 9.29 33.48
CA ASP A 173 20.14 10.56 34.18
C ASP A 173 21.18 10.76 35.31
N SER A 174 21.35 9.77 36.19
CA SER A 174 22.31 9.86 37.31
C SER A 174 23.77 9.98 36.84
N THR A 175 24.16 9.24 35.80
CA THR A 175 25.52 9.34 35.24
C THR A 175 25.75 10.65 34.49
N ALA A 176 24.72 11.18 33.82
CA ALA A 176 24.79 12.51 33.22
C ALA A 176 24.97 13.62 34.27
N GLN A 177 24.23 13.56 35.39
CA GLN A 177 24.40 14.49 36.51
C GLN A 177 25.81 14.39 37.13
N ALA A 178 26.33 13.17 37.30
CA ALA A 178 27.70 12.96 37.80
C ALA A 178 28.76 13.54 36.86
N ALA A 179 28.60 13.35 35.54
CA ALA A 179 29.49 13.94 34.53
C ALA A 179 29.41 15.48 34.54
N GLN A 180 28.21 16.05 34.69
CA GLN A 180 28.01 17.49 34.82
C GLN A 180 28.67 18.08 36.07
N LEU A 181 28.59 17.37 37.21
CA LEU A 181 29.27 17.80 38.44
C LEU A 181 30.79 17.76 38.27
N ALA A 182 31.32 16.70 37.64
CA ALA A 182 32.74 16.59 37.34
C ALA A 182 33.22 17.72 36.40
N ALA A 183 32.42 18.07 35.38
CA ALA A 183 32.70 19.18 34.48
C ALA A 183 32.76 20.53 35.21
N SER A 184 31.77 20.76 36.08
CA SER A 184 31.63 22.01 36.83
C SER A 184 32.81 22.25 37.77
N GLY A 185 33.38 21.18 38.36
CA GLY A 185 34.59 21.27 39.16
C GLY A 185 35.86 21.45 38.33
N ALA A 186 36.03 20.66 37.27
CA ALA A 186 37.25 20.64 36.45
C ALA A 186 37.45 21.93 35.64
N PHE A 187 36.37 22.61 35.27
CA PHE A 187 36.41 23.73 34.32
C PHE A 187 35.86 25.04 34.90
N ALA A 188 35.78 25.17 36.22
CA ALA A 188 35.28 26.36 36.90
C ALA A 188 36.04 27.65 36.55
N THR A 189 37.33 27.54 36.21
CA THR A 189 38.22 28.66 35.87
C THR A 189 38.26 28.97 34.37
N MET A 190 37.50 28.24 33.55
CA MET A 190 37.47 28.47 32.10
C MET A 190 36.72 29.78 31.77
N PRO A 191 37.16 30.50 30.72
CA PRO A 191 36.56 31.80 30.36
C PRO A 191 35.14 31.68 29.82
N LEU A 192 34.76 30.51 29.30
CA LEU A 192 33.42 30.23 28.79
C LEU A 192 32.67 29.33 29.77
N SER A 193 31.44 29.71 30.11
CA SER A 193 30.54 28.87 30.89
C SER A 193 30.09 27.65 30.09
N GLY A 194 29.92 26.51 30.75
CA GLY A 194 29.38 25.30 30.14
C GLY A 194 30.41 24.41 29.43
N VAL A 195 31.71 24.70 29.57
CA VAL A 195 32.78 23.77 29.18
C VAL A 195 32.61 22.45 29.94
N GLY A 196 32.67 21.33 29.22
CA GLY A 196 32.41 20.00 29.77
C GLY A 196 30.94 19.55 29.77
N LEU A 197 29.98 20.42 29.43
CA LEU A 197 28.56 20.05 29.28
C LEU A 197 28.27 19.52 27.86
N SER A 198 27.06 18.95 27.66
CA SER A 198 26.68 18.27 26.42
C SER A 198 26.94 19.06 25.13
N PRO A 199 26.60 20.36 25.01
CA PRO A 199 26.88 21.13 23.80
C PRO A 199 28.37 21.25 23.49
N TRP A 200 29.19 21.50 24.51
CA TRP A 200 30.64 21.55 24.38
C TRP A 200 31.22 20.18 24.01
N ARG A 201 30.65 19.11 24.58
CA ARG A 201 31.07 17.74 24.30
C ARG A 201 30.86 17.36 22.84
N TYR A 202 29.72 17.71 22.25
CA TYR A 202 29.48 17.48 20.82
C TYR A 202 30.53 18.16 19.94
N MET A 203 30.86 19.43 20.24
CA MET A 203 31.92 20.14 19.53
C MET A 203 33.26 19.41 19.64
N PHE A 204 33.64 18.96 20.83
CA PHE A 204 34.89 18.25 21.06
C PHE A 204 34.95 16.91 20.31
N ASP A 205 33.87 16.13 20.35
CA ASP A 205 33.78 14.85 19.64
C ASP A 205 33.78 15.04 18.11
N HIS A 206 33.14 16.10 17.59
CA HIS A 206 33.22 16.45 16.17
C HIS A 206 34.64 16.84 15.75
N ALA A 207 35.37 17.56 16.59
CA ALA A 207 36.76 17.90 16.33
C ALA A 207 37.64 16.64 16.25
N ARG A 208 37.40 15.65 17.13
CA ARG A 208 38.08 14.35 17.09
C ARG A 208 37.73 13.55 15.83
N ALA A 209 36.46 13.50 15.48
CA ALA A 209 35.99 12.81 14.28
C ALA A 209 36.57 13.43 13.00
N TYR A 210 36.65 14.77 12.94
CA TYR A 210 37.30 15.47 11.85
C TYR A 210 38.77 15.08 11.74
N LEU A 211 39.52 15.12 12.84
CA LEU A 211 40.93 14.74 12.85
C LEU A 211 41.14 13.29 12.36
N ALA A 212 40.30 12.36 12.83
CA ALA A 212 40.35 10.98 12.38
C ALA A 212 40.08 10.85 10.86
N SER A 213 39.14 11.63 10.34
CA SER A 213 38.79 11.60 8.90
C SER A 213 39.93 12.09 7.98
N VAL A 214 40.77 13.01 8.44
CA VAL A 214 41.86 13.59 7.63
C VAL A 214 43.19 12.87 7.81
N THR A 215 43.41 12.22 8.96
CA THR A 215 44.65 11.49 9.27
C THR A 215 44.55 9.99 8.99
N GLY A 216 43.34 9.43 8.93
CA GLY A 216 43.11 7.99 8.84
C GLY A 216 43.40 7.23 10.13
N ILE A 217 43.67 7.92 11.23
CA ILE A 217 43.96 7.35 12.55
C ILE A 217 42.81 7.69 13.48
N ASP A 218 42.20 6.68 14.11
CA ASP A 218 41.19 6.92 15.14
C ASP A 218 41.85 7.50 16.40
N HIS A 219 41.73 8.81 16.55
CA HIS A 219 42.30 9.55 17.66
C HIS A 219 41.33 9.52 18.86
N GLN A 220 41.73 8.77 19.91
CA GLN A 220 41.06 8.83 21.22
C GLN A 220 41.22 10.19 21.91
N HIS A 221 42.21 10.98 21.49
CA HIS A 221 42.58 12.27 22.06
C HIS A 221 42.92 13.27 20.95
N LEU A 222 42.66 14.55 21.20
CA LEU A 222 43.17 15.63 20.34
C LEU A 222 44.65 15.88 20.67
N PRO A 223 45.48 16.32 19.70
CA PRO A 223 46.86 16.72 19.96
C PRO A 223 46.90 17.78 21.06
N ASP A 224 47.80 17.63 22.02
CA ASP A 224 47.83 18.40 23.27
C ASP A 224 49.24 18.86 23.66
N GLN A 225 50.17 18.91 22.72
CA GLN A 225 51.53 19.38 22.95
C GLN A 225 51.70 20.85 22.54
N GLU A 226 52.64 21.56 23.18
CA GLU A 226 53.00 22.91 22.75
C GLU A 226 53.56 22.89 21.31
N GLY A 227 53.10 23.81 20.47
CA GLY A 227 53.44 23.87 19.05
C GLY A 227 52.55 23.01 18.14
N ASP A 228 51.77 22.07 18.67
CA ASP A 228 50.73 21.38 17.90
C ASP A 228 49.70 22.39 17.38
N ARG A 229 49.10 22.11 16.21
CA ARG A 229 48.08 23.00 15.64
C ARG A 229 46.72 22.70 16.22
N CYS A 230 46.00 23.72 16.66
CA CYS A 230 44.60 23.61 17.04
C CYS A 230 43.77 23.07 15.86
N MET A 231 43.01 22.00 16.07
CA MET A 231 42.23 21.32 15.04
C MET A 231 41.08 22.16 14.45
N LEU A 232 40.72 23.28 15.10
CA LEU A 232 39.67 24.18 14.63
C LEU A 232 40.24 25.43 13.96
N CYS A 233 41.11 26.19 14.64
CA CYS A 233 41.65 27.46 14.11
C CYS A 233 43.02 27.33 13.43
N GLN A 234 43.66 26.16 13.51
CA GLN A 234 44.95 25.82 12.88
C GLN A 234 46.18 26.61 13.38
N GLU A 235 46.02 27.43 14.42
CA GLU A 235 47.12 28.13 15.08
C GLU A 235 47.97 27.18 15.94
N PRO A 236 49.30 27.36 16.00
CA PRO A 236 50.16 26.64 16.95
C PRO A 236 49.74 26.94 18.39
N MET A 237 49.62 25.90 19.21
CA MET A 237 49.21 26.03 20.60
C MET A 237 50.36 26.51 21.47
N THR A 238 50.07 27.46 22.36
CA THR A 238 50.94 27.82 23.48
C THR A 238 50.90 26.72 24.55
N ALA A 239 51.87 26.70 25.47
CA ALA A 239 51.86 25.77 26.61
C ALA A 239 50.52 25.75 27.39
N ASP A 240 49.91 26.91 27.57
CA ASP A 240 48.62 27.06 28.26
C ASP A 240 47.44 26.49 27.43
N ALA A 241 47.46 26.67 26.10
CA ALA A 241 46.46 26.06 25.23
C ALA A 241 46.59 24.53 25.17
N ALA A 242 47.82 24.02 25.09
CA ALA A 242 48.15 22.60 25.15
C ALA A 242 47.64 21.96 26.45
N GLY A 243 47.95 22.56 27.61
CA GLY A 243 47.47 22.09 28.91
C GLY A 243 45.94 22.06 29.06
N ARG A 244 45.22 22.99 28.40
CA ARG A 244 43.75 22.93 28.33
C ARG A 244 43.25 21.76 27.50
N ILE A 245 43.82 21.52 26.32
CA ILE A 245 43.43 20.37 25.49
C ILE A 245 43.71 19.06 26.21
N GLN A 246 44.83 18.95 26.93
CA GLN A 246 45.13 17.81 27.79
C GLN A 246 44.05 17.61 28.86
N SER A 247 43.65 18.68 29.56
CA SER A 247 42.56 18.61 30.55
C SER A 247 41.22 18.20 29.93
N PHE A 248 40.95 18.60 28.69
CA PHE A 248 39.75 18.18 27.95
C PHE A 248 39.81 16.71 27.54
N ASN A 249 40.97 16.25 27.06
CA ASN A 249 41.24 14.85 26.74
C ASN A 249 40.99 13.95 27.98
N ASP A 250 41.58 14.31 29.12
CA ASP A 250 41.46 13.58 30.38
C ASP A 250 40.01 13.56 30.89
N PHE A 251 39.31 14.69 30.77
CA PHE A 251 37.89 14.75 31.13
C PHE A 251 37.06 13.82 30.24
N VAL A 252 37.23 13.91 28.92
CA VAL A 252 36.43 13.16 27.95
C VAL A 252 36.64 11.65 28.06
N THR A 253 37.85 11.20 28.39
CA THR A 253 38.17 9.79 28.62
C THR A 253 37.97 9.34 30.08
N GLY A 254 37.71 10.29 30.98
CA GLY A 254 37.43 10.04 32.39
C GLY A 254 36.23 9.13 32.62
N ALA A 255 36.27 8.38 33.73
CA ALA A 255 35.30 7.33 34.05
C ALA A 255 33.85 7.83 34.11
N ALA A 256 33.61 9.03 34.66
CA ALA A 256 32.26 9.60 34.75
C ALA A 256 31.65 9.89 33.37
N ASN A 257 32.42 10.46 32.45
CA ASN A 257 31.94 10.75 31.09
C ASN A 257 31.74 9.49 30.26
N LYS A 258 32.65 8.51 30.39
CA LYS A 258 32.48 7.22 29.74
C LYS A 258 31.22 6.50 30.23
N ALA A 259 30.95 6.54 31.54
CA ALA A 259 29.74 5.96 32.12
C ALA A 259 28.47 6.66 31.58
N ALA A 260 28.46 8.00 31.55
CA ALA A 260 27.33 8.77 31.00
C ALA A 260 27.06 8.45 29.53
N GLN A 261 28.11 8.36 28.70
CA GLN A 261 27.97 8.01 27.29
C GLN A 261 27.42 6.60 27.09
N VAL A 262 27.96 5.61 27.80
CA VAL A 262 27.49 4.21 27.72
C VAL A 262 26.03 4.11 28.15
N ALA A 263 25.65 4.78 29.24
CA ALA A 263 24.27 4.77 29.75
C ALA A 263 23.30 5.46 28.77
N SER A 264 23.68 6.60 28.19
CA SER A 264 22.87 7.30 27.17
C SER A 264 22.63 6.41 25.94
N ILE A 265 23.68 5.79 25.40
CA ILE A 265 23.58 4.90 24.23
C ILE A 265 22.66 3.71 24.53
N ALA A 266 22.82 3.08 25.71
CA ALA A 266 22.00 1.95 26.10
C ALA A 266 20.52 2.32 26.24
N HIS A 267 20.22 3.47 26.86
CA HIS A 267 18.86 3.98 26.98
C HIS A 267 18.25 4.36 25.61
N GLU A 268 19.02 5.03 24.74
CA GLU A 268 18.59 5.42 23.40
C GLU A 268 18.33 4.20 22.50
N GLU A 269 19.16 3.16 22.58
CA GLU A 269 18.96 1.90 21.87
C GLU A 269 17.65 1.22 22.29
N ALA A 270 17.41 1.13 23.61
CA ALA A 270 16.18 0.55 24.13
C ALA A 270 14.94 1.35 23.67
N LEU A 271 15.02 2.69 23.68
CA LEU A 271 13.95 3.54 23.16
C LEU A 271 13.75 3.34 21.65
N ARG A 272 14.82 3.16 20.88
CA ARG A 272 14.75 2.90 19.43
C ARG A 272 14.05 1.58 19.13
N GLN A 273 14.36 0.52 19.88
CA GLN A 273 13.69 -0.78 19.77
C GLN A 273 12.19 -0.65 20.04
N ILE A 274 11.79 0.07 21.10
CA ILE A 274 10.38 0.33 21.43
C ILE A 274 9.69 1.14 20.33
N LYS A 275 10.33 2.19 19.80
CA LYS A 275 9.79 2.99 18.69
C LYS A 275 9.62 2.18 17.40
N GLY A 276 10.53 1.23 17.16
CA GLY A 276 10.53 0.36 15.98
C GLY A 276 9.48 -0.75 16.01
N LEU A 277 8.81 -0.99 17.14
CA LEU A 277 7.73 -1.98 17.21
C LEU A 277 6.58 -1.60 16.27
N THR A 278 6.27 -2.51 15.35
CA THR A 278 5.09 -2.40 14.50
C THR A 278 3.94 -3.19 15.14
N ILE A 279 3.02 -2.47 15.78
CA ILE A 279 1.87 -3.05 16.47
C ILE A 279 0.63 -2.84 15.60
N ALA A 280 -0.01 -3.93 15.19
CA ALA A 280 -1.24 -3.88 14.41
C ALA A 280 -2.40 -3.29 15.23
N THR A 281 -3.34 -2.62 14.56
CA THR A 281 -4.58 -2.16 15.20
C THR A 281 -5.48 -3.35 15.54
N GLY A 282 -6.36 -3.18 16.53
CA GLY A 282 -7.35 -4.22 16.87
C GLY A 282 -8.19 -4.66 15.66
N GLU A 283 -8.63 -3.70 14.85
CA GLU A 283 -9.36 -3.96 13.60
C GLU A 283 -8.54 -4.81 12.60
N ALA A 284 -7.23 -4.53 12.45
CA ALA A 284 -6.36 -5.30 11.58
C ALA A 284 -6.14 -6.73 12.10
N VAL A 285 -6.05 -6.91 13.43
CA VAL A 285 -5.97 -8.23 14.07
C VAL A 285 -7.27 -9.02 13.87
N GLU A 286 -8.42 -8.38 14.08
CA GLU A 286 -9.74 -9.00 13.88
C GLU A 286 -9.94 -9.42 12.41
N ALA A 287 -9.56 -8.55 11.46
CA ALA A 287 -9.60 -8.87 10.04
C ALA A 287 -8.66 -10.03 9.69
N ALA A 288 -7.43 -10.04 10.21
CA ALA A 288 -6.45 -11.10 9.96
C ALA A 288 -6.87 -12.46 10.54
N LEU A 289 -7.64 -12.46 11.62
CA LEU A 289 -8.12 -13.66 12.31
C LEU A 289 -9.59 -13.99 12.04
N GLY A 290 -10.23 -13.38 11.04
CA GLY A 290 -11.64 -13.64 10.71
C GLY A 290 -11.91 -15.12 10.44
N GLU A 291 -11.14 -15.74 9.54
CA GLU A 291 -11.28 -17.18 9.23
C GLU A 291 -11.04 -18.06 10.47
N PHE A 292 -10.12 -17.67 11.37
CA PHE A 292 -9.89 -18.40 12.62
C PHE A 292 -11.09 -18.29 13.58
N GLY A 293 -11.66 -17.08 13.72
CA GLY A 293 -12.83 -16.83 14.55
C GLY A 293 -14.08 -17.56 14.06
N ASP A 294 -14.24 -17.74 12.75
CA ASP A 294 -15.38 -18.45 12.15
C ASP A 294 -15.37 -19.96 12.39
N LEU A 295 -14.23 -20.54 12.81
CA LEU A 295 -14.13 -21.97 13.09
C LEU A 295 -14.88 -22.40 14.36
N SER A 296 -14.98 -21.54 15.37
CA SER A 296 -15.77 -21.82 16.58
C SER A 296 -16.02 -20.58 17.44
N ALA A 297 -17.07 -20.62 18.27
CA ALA A 297 -17.35 -19.55 19.23
C ALA A 297 -16.20 -19.31 20.23
N ALA A 298 -15.49 -20.37 20.62
CA ALA A 298 -14.32 -20.26 21.50
C ALA A 298 -13.16 -19.52 20.81
N ARG A 299 -12.91 -19.81 19.53
CA ARG A 299 -11.89 -19.11 18.71
C ARG A 299 -12.27 -17.65 18.48
N LYS A 300 -13.55 -17.37 18.22
CA LYS A 300 -14.07 -15.99 18.14
C LYS A 300 -13.82 -15.18 19.41
N ALA A 301 -14.04 -15.76 20.59
CA ALA A 301 -13.72 -15.11 21.86
C ALA A 301 -12.21 -14.88 22.02
N MET A 302 -11.37 -15.80 21.51
CA MET A 302 -9.92 -15.63 21.52
C MET A 302 -9.46 -14.50 20.60
N VAL A 303 -10.08 -14.30 19.43
CA VAL A 303 -9.81 -13.15 18.55
C VAL A 303 -9.99 -11.84 19.30
N ALA A 304 -11.10 -11.68 20.04
CA ALA A 304 -11.35 -10.49 20.84
C ALA A 304 -10.28 -10.26 21.92
N LEU A 305 -9.80 -11.33 22.57
CA LEU A 305 -8.71 -11.26 23.55
C LEU A 305 -7.40 -10.82 22.91
N ILE A 306 -7.03 -11.37 21.75
CA ILE A 306 -5.81 -11.01 21.03
C ILE A 306 -5.91 -9.56 20.54
N SER A 307 -7.04 -9.14 19.97
CA SER A 307 -7.32 -7.76 19.56
C SER A 307 -7.11 -6.78 20.72
N ALA A 308 -7.70 -7.08 21.89
CA ALA A 308 -7.53 -6.26 23.08
C ALA A 308 -6.06 -6.16 23.54
N TYR A 309 -5.31 -7.26 23.51
CA TYR A 309 -3.87 -7.25 23.83
C TYR A 309 -3.09 -6.31 22.90
N TYR A 310 -3.33 -6.35 21.59
CA TYR A 310 -2.67 -5.47 20.62
C TYR A 310 -3.02 -3.99 20.82
N VAL A 311 -4.28 -3.70 21.14
CA VAL A 311 -4.72 -2.33 21.47
C VAL A 311 -3.99 -1.81 22.71
N GLU A 312 -3.91 -2.59 23.78
CA GLU A 312 -3.20 -2.18 25.00
C GLU A 312 -1.67 -2.09 24.78
N ALA A 313 -1.09 -2.97 23.97
CA ALA A 313 0.31 -2.89 23.56
C ALA A 313 0.61 -1.59 22.81
N GLY A 314 -0.26 -1.20 21.87
CA GLY A 314 -0.16 0.06 21.12
C GLY A 314 -0.19 1.27 22.04
N LYS A 315 -1.20 1.34 22.94
CA LYS A 315 -1.31 2.41 23.95
C LYS A 315 -0.08 2.51 24.83
N ARG A 316 0.44 1.36 25.28
CA ARG A 316 1.63 1.31 26.15
C ARG A 316 2.87 1.82 25.42
N ARG A 317 3.09 1.38 24.18
CA ARG A 317 4.19 1.86 23.32
C ARG A 317 4.11 3.37 23.14
N ASP A 318 2.94 3.87 22.78
CA ASP A 318 2.74 5.31 22.55
C ASP A 318 2.98 6.13 23.82
N ALA A 319 2.50 5.66 24.97
CA ALA A 319 2.76 6.29 26.26
C ALA A 319 4.26 6.36 26.60
N ILE A 320 5.03 5.30 26.31
CA ILE A 320 6.49 5.30 26.51
C ILE A 320 7.19 6.30 25.59
N VAL A 321 6.76 6.37 24.32
CA VAL A 321 7.34 7.31 23.35
C VAL A 321 7.08 8.76 23.74
N VAL A 322 5.88 9.06 24.24
CA VAL A 322 5.53 10.39 24.77
C VAL A 322 6.33 10.71 26.04
N ALA A 323 6.39 9.78 26.99
CA ALA A 323 7.17 9.92 28.22
C ALA A 323 8.65 10.23 27.93
N ALA A 324 9.25 9.53 26.96
CA ALA A 324 10.63 9.76 26.56
C ALA A 324 10.85 11.15 25.92
N ALA A 325 9.85 11.71 25.24
CA ALA A 325 9.94 13.07 24.68
C ALA A 325 9.85 14.15 25.77
N LEU A 326 9.10 13.89 26.84
CA LEU A 326 8.92 14.81 27.97
C LEU A 326 9.94 14.59 29.10
N SER A 327 10.75 13.53 29.02
CA SER A 327 11.59 13.05 30.12
C SER A 327 10.77 12.74 31.40
N GLU A 328 9.52 12.34 31.24
CA GLU A 328 8.58 12.05 32.33
C GLU A 328 8.18 10.57 32.31
N TYR A 329 8.91 9.76 33.07
CA TYR A 329 8.72 8.31 33.14
C TYR A 329 7.74 7.92 34.26
N ALA A 330 6.52 8.47 34.17
CA ALA A 330 5.41 8.16 35.06
C ALA A 330 4.89 6.71 34.87
N ALA A 331 3.79 6.37 35.54
CA ALA A 331 3.19 5.04 35.40
C ALA A 331 2.70 4.78 33.97
N PHE A 332 3.26 3.76 33.31
CA PHE A 332 2.79 3.30 32.01
C PHE A 332 1.51 2.48 32.15
N PRO A 333 0.62 2.50 31.13
CA PRO A 333 -0.52 1.60 31.07
C PRO A 333 -0.09 0.14 31.30
N GLN A 334 -0.92 -0.64 32.00
CA GLN A 334 -0.65 -2.07 32.16
C GLN A 334 -0.90 -2.80 30.85
N LEU A 335 0.03 -3.66 30.47
CA LEU A 335 -0.18 -4.61 29.37
C LEU A 335 -0.98 -5.80 29.90
N ALA A 336 -1.96 -6.26 29.11
CA ALA A 336 -2.68 -7.49 29.40
C ALA A 336 -1.75 -8.71 29.42
N ALA A 337 -2.25 -9.85 29.90
CA ALA A 337 -1.47 -11.08 29.93
C ALA A 337 -0.95 -11.45 28.52
N PRO A 338 0.32 -11.91 28.39
CA PRO A 338 0.89 -12.36 27.13
C PRO A 338 0.03 -13.37 26.39
N VAL A 339 -0.13 -13.18 25.09
CA VAL A 339 -0.96 -14.06 24.23
C VAL A 339 -0.15 -15.07 23.43
N ALA A 340 1.18 -14.94 23.38
CA ALA A 340 2.05 -15.80 22.58
C ALA A 340 1.87 -17.30 22.85
N SER A 341 1.74 -17.71 24.12
CA SER A 341 1.50 -19.12 24.45
C SER A 341 0.17 -19.64 23.91
N LYS A 342 -0.90 -18.84 23.99
CA LYS A 342 -2.23 -19.18 23.46
C LYS A 342 -2.20 -19.31 21.94
N LEU A 343 -1.55 -18.36 21.25
CA LEU A 343 -1.37 -18.38 19.81
C LEU A 343 -0.64 -19.65 19.35
N ARG A 344 0.44 -20.04 20.04
CA ARG A 344 1.20 -21.25 19.74
C ARG A 344 0.36 -22.51 19.90
N THR A 345 -0.35 -22.65 21.02
CA THR A 345 -1.21 -23.81 21.28
C THR A 345 -2.33 -23.94 20.23
N GLU A 346 -2.97 -22.84 19.83
CA GLU A 346 -4.01 -22.91 18.79
C GLU A 346 -3.44 -23.19 17.40
N ALA A 347 -2.25 -22.67 17.07
CA ALA A 347 -1.60 -22.99 15.80
C ALA A 347 -1.28 -24.49 15.69
N GLU A 348 -0.82 -25.12 16.77
CA GLU A 348 -0.61 -26.57 16.86
C GLU A 348 -1.93 -27.35 16.76
N ALA A 349 -2.99 -26.89 17.43
CA ALA A 349 -4.31 -27.51 17.38
C ALA A 349 -4.90 -27.48 15.95
N LEU A 350 -4.79 -26.36 15.25
CA LEU A 350 -5.26 -26.23 13.85
C LEU A 350 -4.52 -27.16 12.90
N GLU A 351 -3.23 -27.41 13.11
CA GLU A 351 -2.48 -28.39 12.30
C GLU A 351 -2.97 -29.82 12.54
N ALA A 352 -3.17 -30.21 13.80
CA ALA A 352 -3.68 -31.53 14.14
C ALA A 352 -5.10 -31.76 13.57
N GLU A 353 -5.93 -30.73 13.65
CA GLU A 353 -7.26 -30.69 13.04
C GLU A 353 -7.19 -30.80 11.51
N ALA A 354 -6.31 -30.05 10.84
CA ALA A 354 -6.15 -30.12 9.38
C ALA A 354 -5.65 -31.49 8.90
N LEU A 355 -4.73 -32.12 9.65
CA LEU A 355 -4.26 -33.49 9.37
C LEU A 355 -5.36 -34.55 9.57
N THR A 356 -6.35 -34.26 10.41
CA THR A 356 -7.52 -35.14 10.59
C THR A 356 -8.45 -35.00 9.40
N ASP A 357 -8.70 -33.77 8.94
CA ASP A 357 -9.52 -33.52 7.75
C ASP A 357 -8.90 -34.12 6.47
N ASP A 358 -7.58 -34.04 6.29
CA ASP A 358 -6.91 -34.65 5.12
C ASP A 358 -7.07 -36.19 5.05
N LYS A 359 -7.39 -36.83 6.19
CA LYS A 359 -7.55 -38.29 6.29
C LYS A 359 -9.01 -38.75 6.22
N ALA A 360 -9.96 -37.82 6.29
CA ALA A 360 -11.40 -38.08 6.32
C ALA A 360 -11.98 -38.18 4.90
#